data_AF-D0IC19-F1
#
_entry.id   AF-D0IC19-F1
#
_cell.length_a   1.000
_cell.length_b   1.000
_cell.length_c   1.000
_cell.angle_alpha   90.00
_cell.angle_beta   90.00
_cell.angle_gamma   90.00
#
_symmetry.space_group_name_H-M   'P 1'
#
loop_
_entity.id
_entity.type
_entity.pdbx_description
1 polymer ?
#
loop_
_entity_poly.entity_id
_entity_poly.type
_entity_poly.pdbx_seq_one_letter_code
_entity_poly.pdbx_strand_id
1 'polypeptide(L)'
;MKFFSAIKIIFRRLIQDFYIIREIHALDYVLAGVQVYKLSFFYFLGGFLNMLVMFLPIKVFLLMSGVSQISKFTDLRGEYGSELFVTGLVFLISSVYLVNILVQLYTSRLEKTSQKKLVDETYRTKYGEYGNGFVCYSFRVFSGIIGDIIMFSISTLLFFFVSPTFCFIFLLSQISYLFIVKYFVYTNNKFRFLDRMHLEKGQANNIISSSFFIFLFGGIVFSFHATELSVGWAILLLLLSRIANNSTKGMLNKIQAIKKKLKRI
;
A
#
# COMPACT_ATOMS: atom_id res chain seq x y z
N MET A 1 -17.52 29.70 8.16
CA MET A 1 -17.48 28.89 9.41
C MET A 1 -17.52 27.36 9.23
N LYS A 2 -18.24 26.78 8.25
CA LYS A 2 -18.35 25.31 8.09
C LYS A 2 -17.07 24.59 7.62
N PHE A 3 -16.16 25.28 6.94
CA PHE A 3 -14.89 24.71 6.46
C PHE A 3 -13.87 24.49 7.60
N PHE A 4 -13.70 25.49 8.47
CA PHE A 4 -12.82 25.37 9.64
C PHE A 4 -13.30 24.29 10.63
N SER A 5 -14.62 24.10 10.77
CA SER A 5 -15.13 22.99 11.59
C SER A 5 -14.89 21.62 10.96
N ALA A 6 -14.97 21.49 9.63
CA ALA A 6 -14.60 20.27 8.91
C ALA A 6 -13.12 19.91 9.12
N ILE A 7 -12.22 20.89 8.96
CA ILE A 7 -10.77 20.70 9.21
C ILE A 7 -10.52 20.23 10.64
N LYS A 8 -11.12 20.88 11.64
CA LYS A 8 -10.96 20.50 13.06
C LYS A 8 -11.40 19.07 13.33
N ILE A 9 -12.48 18.60 12.70
CA ILE A 9 -12.97 17.21 12.82
C ILE A 9 -11.96 16.22 12.22
N ILE A 10 -11.39 16.54 11.05
CA ILE A 10 -10.41 15.69 10.37
C ILE A 10 -9.12 15.56 11.19
N PHE A 11 -8.60 16.68 11.68
CA PHE A 11 -7.41 16.68 12.55
C PHE A 11 -7.63 15.88 13.83
N ARG A 12 -8.77 16.06 14.51
CA ARG A 12 -9.11 15.26 15.69
C ARG A 12 -9.09 13.76 15.40
N ARG A 13 -9.51 13.34 14.20
CA ARG A 13 -9.51 11.93 13.80
C ARG A 13 -8.15 11.40 13.41
N LEU A 14 -7.33 12.20 12.72
CA LEU A 14 -5.91 11.89 12.50
C LEU A 14 -5.20 11.65 13.83
N ILE A 15 -5.45 12.52 14.80
CA ILE A 15 -4.91 12.39 16.16
C ILE A 15 -5.44 11.11 16.83
N GLN A 16 -6.74 10.80 16.72
CA GLN A 16 -7.29 9.54 17.25
C GLN A 16 -6.69 8.29 16.58
N ASP A 17 -6.46 8.32 15.27
CA ASP A 17 -5.80 7.22 14.57
C ASP A 17 -4.37 7.03 15.09
N PHE A 18 -3.65 8.14 15.34
CA PHE A 18 -2.32 8.10 15.93
C PHE A 18 -2.32 7.52 17.35
N TYR A 19 -3.31 7.89 18.18
CA TYR A 19 -3.47 7.30 19.51
C TYR A 19 -3.70 5.78 19.46
N ILE A 20 -4.52 5.31 18.53
CA ILE A 20 -4.77 3.86 18.36
C ILE A 20 -3.52 3.14 17.89
N ILE A 21 -2.79 3.71 16.93
CA ILE A 21 -1.50 3.16 16.46
C ILE A 21 -0.51 3.08 17.63
N ARG A 22 -0.45 4.11 18.47
CA ARG A 22 0.39 4.14 19.67
C ARG A 22 -0.03 3.11 20.71
N GLU A 23 -1.33 2.91 20.92
CA GLU A 23 -1.87 1.93 21.85
C GLU A 23 -1.53 0.50 21.41
N ILE A 24 -1.65 0.21 20.10
CA ILE A 24 -1.21 -1.08 19.55
C ILE A 24 0.30 -1.26 19.61
N HIS A 25 1.07 -0.20 19.34
CA HIS A 25 2.52 -0.26 19.50
C HIS A 25 2.93 -0.55 20.95
N ALA A 26 2.20 -0.02 21.94
CA ALA A 26 2.44 -0.32 23.34
C ALA A 26 2.13 -1.79 23.69
N LEU A 27 1.08 -2.37 23.10
CA LEU A 27 0.79 -3.81 23.17
C LEU A 27 1.93 -4.63 22.56
N ASP A 28 2.47 -4.22 21.41
CA ASP A 28 3.57 -4.92 20.74
C ASP A 28 4.91 -4.80 21.51
N TYR A 29 5.14 -3.70 22.24
CA TYR A 29 6.32 -3.55 23.10
C TYR A 29 6.30 -4.51 24.30
N VAL A 30 5.11 -4.80 24.86
CA VAL A 30 4.93 -5.83 25.89
C VAL A 30 5.21 -7.23 25.32
N LEU A 31 5.11 -7.40 24.01
CA LEU A 31 5.34 -8.64 23.26
C LEU A 31 6.76 -8.72 22.67
N ALA A 32 7.76 -8.07 23.29
CA ALA A 32 9.14 -7.86 22.79
C ALA A 32 9.91 -9.09 22.24
N GLY A 33 9.36 -10.31 22.30
CA GLY A 33 9.87 -11.51 21.62
C GLY A 33 9.29 -11.80 20.22
N VAL A 34 8.34 -11.00 19.73
CA VAL A 34 7.67 -11.21 18.44
C VAL A 34 8.33 -10.37 17.33
N GLN A 35 8.60 -10.99 16.17
CA GLN A 35 9.38 -10.39 15.07
C GLN A 35 8.57 -9.39 14.22
N VAL A 36 8.00 -8.34 14.84
CA VAL A 36 7.17 -7.30 14.19
C VAL A 36 7.88 -6.72 12.97
N TYR A 37 9.14 -6.28 13.13
CA TYR A 37 9.91 -5.67 12.04
C TYR A 37 10.16 -6.61 10.88
N LYS A 38 10.47 -7.89 11.18
CA LYS A 38 10.67 -8.91 10.16
C LYS A 38 9.38 -9.15 9.40
N LEU A 39 8.26 -9.34 10.10
CA LEU A 39 6.95 -9.55 9.47
C LEU A 39 6.52 -8.35 8.63
N SER A 40 6.76 -7.13 9.12
CA SER A 40 6.49 -5.88 8.40
C SER A 40 7.30 -5.78 7.11
N PHE A 41 8.58 -6.15 7.15
CA PHE A 41 9.43 -6.23 5.97
C PHE A 41 8.90 -7.25 4.95
N PHE A 42 8.44 -8.41 5.41
CA PHE A 42 7.85 -9.42 4.53
C PHE A 42 6.50 -8.99 3.94
N TYR A 43 5.68 -8.22 4.66
CA TYR A 43 4.48 -7.60 4.10
C TYR A 43 4.83 -6.56 3.02
N PHE A 44 5.84 -5.72 3.28
CA PHE A 44 6.38 -4.81 2.28
C PHE A 44 6.88 -5.58 1.04
N LEU A 45 7.75 -6.57 1.23
CA LEU A 45 8.37 -7.34 0.15
C LEU A 45 7.32 -8.10 -0.67
N GLY A 46 6.33 -8.71 -0.02
CA GLY A 46 5.22 -9.38 -0.69
C GLY A 46 4.39 -8.40 -1.52
N GLY A 47 4.10 -7.20 -0.98
CA GLY A 47 3.43 -6.14 -1.72
C GLY A 47 4.22 -5.68 -2.95
N PHE A 48 5.53 -5.49 -2.81
CA PHE A 48 6.43 -5.05 -3.88
C PHE A 48 6.55 -6.10 -4.99
N LEU A 49 6.86 -7.35 -4.62
CA LEU A 49 7.02 -8.46 -5.56
C LEU A 49 5.74 -8.75 -6.33
N ASN A 50 4.58 -8.76 -5.65
CA ASN A 50 3.31 -9.00 -6.32
C ASN A 50 3.03 -7.97 -7.43
N MET A 51 3.50 -6.73 -7.28
CA MET A 51 3.34 -5.71 -8.32
C MET A 51 4.36 -5.88 -9.46
N LEU A 52 5.61 -6.24 -9.15
CA LEU A 52 6.59 -6.60 -10.19
C LEU A 52 6.08 -7.75 -11.05
N VAL A 53 5.54 -8.79 -10.41
CA VAL A 53 4.92 -9.97 -11.02
C VAL A 53 3.76 -9.62 -11.96
N MET A 54 2.95 -8.61 -11.62
CA MET A 54 1.89 -8.12 -12.51
C MET A 54 2.42 -7.29 -13.70
N PHE A 55 3.58 -6.66 -13.56
CA PHE A 55 4.11 -5.73 -14.55
C PHE A 55 5.11 -6.34 -15.54
N LEU A 56 5.98 -7.22 -15.05
CA LEU A 56 7.05 -7.85 -15.84
C LEU A 56 6.52 -8.53 -17.10
N PRO A 57 5.41 -9.30 -17.05
CA PRO A 57 4.81 -9.86 -18.25
C PRO A 57 4.40 -8.80 -19.26
N ILE A 58 3.75 -7.71 -18.83
CA ILE A 58 3.28 -6.63 -19.72
C ILE A 58 4.47 -5.98 -20.44
N LYS A 59 5.55 -5.67 -19.72
CA LYS A 59 6.74 -5.06 -20.32
C LYS A 59 7.42 -6.00 -21.32
N VAL A 60 7.44 -7.29 -21.02
CA VAL A 60 7.97 -8.32 -21.94
C VAL A 60 7.09 -8.45 -23.18
N PHE A 61 5.77 -8.46 -23.04
CA PHE A 61 4.85 -8.45 -24.19
C PHE A 61 5.03 -7.21 -25.09
N LEU A 62 5.20 -6.02 -24.50
CA LEU A 62 5.46 -4.79 -25.26
C LEU A 62 6.82 -4.82 -25.99
N LEU A 63 7.83 -5.42 -25.37
CA LEU A 63 9.14 -5.66 -26.00
C LEU A 63 9.03 -6.66 -27.15
N MET A 64 8.27 -7.74 -26.98
CA MET A 64 8.05 -8.76 -28.01
C MET A 64 7.21 -8.24 -29.18
N SER A 65 6.27 -7.31 -28.93
CA SER A 65 5.42 -6.73 -29.98
C SER A 65 6.13 -5.71 -30.86
N GLY A 66 7.41 -5.39 -30.60
CA GLY A 66 8.22 -4.47 -31.41
C GLY A 66 7.85 -2.98 -31.26
N VAL A 67 6.93 -2.65 -30.35
CA VAL A 67 6.39 -1.29 -30.16
C VAL A 67 7.37 -0.38 -29.39
N SER A 68 8.32 -0.96 -28.66
CA SER A 68 9.39 -0.22 -27.98
C SER A 68 10.77 -0.68 -28.45
N GLN A 69 11.39 0.07 -29.35
CA GLN A 69 12.82 -0.06 -29.66
C GLN A 69 13.63 0.52 -28.49
N ILE A 70 13.93 -0.30 -27.48
CA ILE A 70 15.00 0.04 -26.54
C ILE A 70 16.29 -0.40 -27.22
N SER A 71 17.10 0.55 -27.70
CA SER A 71 18.32 0.30 -28.50
C SER A 71 19.19 -0.83 -27.94
N LYS A 72 19.44 -0.82 -26.63
CA LYS A 72 20.21 -1.86 -25.91
C LYS A 72 19.64 -3.27 -25.99
N PHE A 73 18.31 -3.43 -26.11
CA PHE A 73 17.66 -4.73 -26.21
C PHE A 73 17.61 -5.25 -27.65
N THR A 74 17.56 -4.36 -28.63
CA THR A 74 17.74 -4.70 -30.05
C THR A 74 19.16 -5.21 -30.32
N ASP A 75 20.17 -4.62 -29.70
CA ASP A 75 21.56 -5.06 -29.80
C ASP A 75 21.72 -6.48 -29.21
N LEU A 76 21.19 -6.70 -28.00
CA LEU A 76 21.18 -8.04 -27.36
C LEU A 76 20.36 -9.09 -28.14
N ARG A 77 19.25 -8.70 -28.76
CA ARG A 77 18.43 -9.60 -29.59
C ARG A 77 19.16 -9.99 -30.88
N GLY A 78 19.93 -9.06 -31.45
CA GLY A 78 20.79 -9.32 -32.61
C GLY A 78 21.98 -10.21 -32.28
N GLU A 79 22.57 -10.05 -31.09
CA GLU A 79 23.78 -10.76 -30.67
C GLU A 79 23.51 -12.19 -30.16
N TYR A 80 22.40 -12.41 -29.44
CA TYR A 80 22.08 -13.72 -28.81
C TYR A 80 20.98 -14.51 -29.51
N GLY A 81 20.32 -13.94 -30.52
CA GLY A 81 19.19 -14.56 -31.21
C GLY A 81 17.86 -14.41 -30.47
N SER A 82 16.77 -14.29 -31.22
CA SER A 82 15.44 -13.98 -30.68
C SER A 82 14.91 -15.05 -29.73
N GLU A 83 15.26 -16.32 -29.91
CA GLU A 83 14.76 -17.44 -29.10
C GLU A 83 15.39 -17.48 -27.71
N LEU A 84 16.72 -17.35 -27.62
CA LEU A 84 17.46 -17.27 -26.35
C LEU A 84 17.03 -16.04 -25.55
N PHE A 85 16.83 -14.91 -26.23
CA PHE A 85 16.36 -13.68 -25.61
C PHE A 85 14.97 -13.84 -24.97
N VAL A 86 14.01 -14.42 -25.70
CA VAL A 86 12.65 -14.68 -25.18
C VAL A 86 12.70 -15.70 -24.04
N THR A 87 13.49 -16.77 -24.18
CA THR A 87 13.67 -17.79 -23.15
C THR A 87 14.23 -17.19 -21.85
N GLY A 88 15.21 -16.30 -21.94
CA GLY A 88 15.77 -15.58 -20.80
C GLY A 88 14.75 -14.67 -20.09
N LEU A 89 13.92 -13.95 -20.85
CA LEU A 89 12.86 -13.11 -20.29
C LEU A 89 11.79 -13.95 -19.57
N VAL A 90 11.37 -15.07 -20.17
CA VAL A 90 10.42 -16.00 -19.55
C VAL A 90 10.99 -16.59 -18.26
N PHE A 91 12.26 -17.03 -18.27
CA PHE A 91 12.93 -17.54 -17.08
C PHE A 91 13.00 -16.51 -15.96
N LEU A 92 13.28 -15.25 -16.30
CA LEU A 92 13.30 -14.14 -15.33
C LEU A 92 11.90 -13.90 -14.73
N ILE A 93 10.85 -13.86 -15.55
CA ILE A 93 9.46 -13.73 -15.07
C ILE A 93 9.13 -14.88 -14.12
N SER A 94 9.36 -16.12 -14.54
CA SER A 94 9.05 -17.30 -13.74
C SER A 94 9.81 -17.31 -12.41
N SER A 95 11.08 -16.91 -12.40
CA SER A 95 11.88 -16.78 -11.18
C SER A 95 11.28 -15.76 -10.22
N VAL A 96 10.89 -14.58 -10.71
CA VAL A 96 10.25 -13.54 -9.89
C VAL A 96 8.90 -14.01 -9.33
N TYR A 97 8.11 -14.74 -10.13
CA TYR A 97 6.86 -15.37 -9.68
C TYR A 97 7.10 -16.38 -8.55
N LEU A 98 8.08 -17.26 -8.70
CA LEU A 98 8.42 -18.25 -7.67
C LEU A 98 8.86 -17.57 -6.37
N VAL A 99 9.70 -16.54 -6.44
CA VAL A 99 10.12 -15.76 -5.27
C VAL A 99 8.92 -15.10 -4.60
N ASN A 100 7.97 -14.54 -5.36
CA ASN A 100 6.72 -13.98 -4.80
C ASN A 100 5.90 -15.03 -4.05
N ILE A 101 5.75 -16.24 -4.59
CA ILE A 101 5.05 -17.35 -3.93
C ILE A 101 5.77 -17.73 -2.63
N LEU A 102 7.10 -17.90 -2.67
CA LEU A 102 7.91 -18.23 -1.50
C LEU A 102 7.78 -17.18 -0.40
N VAL A 103 7.81 -15.90 -0.76
CA VAL A 103 7.61 -14.79 0.17
C VAL A 103 6.22 -14.85 0.80
N GLN A 104 5.16 -15.06 0.02
CA GLN A 104 3.80 -15.18 0.56
C GLN A 104 3.64 -16.36 1.53
N LEU A 105 4.21 -17.51 1.19
CA LEU A 105 4.22 -18.69 2.06
C LEU A 105 5.01 -18.43 3.36
N TYR A 106 6.17 -17.79 3.26
CA TYR A 106 7.00 -17.48 4.42
C TYR A 106 6.34 -16.46 5.34
N THR A 107 5.72 -15.41 4.79
CA THR A 107 4.93 -14.44 5.56
C THR A 107 3.82 -15.13 6.35
N SER A 108 3.06 -16.03 5.70
CA SER A 108 1.99 -16.78 6.37
C SER A 108 2.51 -17.69 7.49
N ARG A 109 3.65 -18.36 7.28
CA ARG A 109 4.29 -19.20 8.31
C ARG A 109 4.81 -18.38 9.48
N LEU A 110 5.47 -17.24 9.21
CA LEU A 110 5.93 -16.31 10.25
C LEU A 110 4.76 -15.77 11.06
N GLU A 111 3.66 -15.40 10.41
CA GLU A 111 2.46 -14.90 11.08
C GLU A 111 1.90 -15.93 12.06
N LYS A 112 1.74 -17.18 11.62
CA LYS A 112 1.27 -18.28 12.47
C LYS A 112 2.24 -18.60 13.61
N THR A 113 3.54 -18.57 13.35
CA THR A 113 4.57 -18.85 14.37
C THR A 113 4.62 -17.75 15.42
N SER A 114 4.51 -16.50 14.99
CA SER A 114 4.42 -15.33 15.88
C SER A 114 3.14 -15.37 16.72
N GLN A 115 2.00 -15.74 16.13
CA GLN A 115 0.74 -15.90 16.86
C GLN A 115 0.78 -17.05 17.88
N LYS A 116 1.44 -18.17 17.58
CA LYS A 116 1.59 -19.29 18.53
C LYS A 116 2.43 -18.93 19.76
N LYS A 117 3.30 -17.93 19.67
CA LYS A 117 4.09 -17.43 20.80
C LYS A 117 3.28 -16.48 21.71
N LEU A 118 2.11 -16.02 21.26
CA LEU A 118 1.15 -15.26 22.04
C LEU A 118 0.28 -16.26 22.83
N VAL A 119 0.73 -16.60 24.04
CA VAL A 119 0.07 -17.53 24.96
C VAL A 119 -1.28 -16.96 25.45
N ASP A 120 -2.24 -17.82 25.80
CA ASP A 120 -3.61 -17.51 26.27
C ASP A 120 -3.70 -16.80 27.63
N GLU A 121 -2.97 -15.70 27.79
CA GLU A 121 -3.10 -14.83 28.96
C GLU A 121 -3.84 -13.54 28.59
N THR A 122 -4.58 -12.99 29.56
CA THR A 122 -5.13 -11.63 29.43
C THR A 122 -3.97 -10.64 29.51
N TYR A 123 -3.73 -9.94 28.40
CA TYR A 123 -2.63 -8.99 28.32
C TYR A 123 -3.04 -7.68 28.99
N ARG A 124 -2.51 -7.43 30.18
CA ARG A 124 -2.63 -6.13 30.86
C ARG A 124 -1.67 -5.12 30.24
N THR A 125 -2.23 -4.04 29.74
CA THR A 125 -1.47 -2.83 29.40
C THR A 125 -1.82 -1.71 30.35
N LYS A 126 -1.08 -0.60 30.26
CA LYS A 126 -1.40 0.66 30.94
C LYS A 126 -2.82 1.18 30.64
N TYR A 127 -3.45 0.69 29.56
CA TYR A 127 -4.72 1.19 29.04
C TYR A 127 -5.90 0.22 29.22
N GLY A 128 -5.66 -1.01 29.70
CA GLY A 128 -6.71 -2.01 29.92
C GLY A 128 -6.22 -3.44 29.74
N GLU A 129 -7.14 -4.38 29.99
CA GLU A 129 -6.96 -5.81 29.75
C GLU A 129 -7.51 -6.19 28.38
N TYR A 130 -6.71 -6.89 27.57
CA TYR A 130 -7.12 -7.36 26.25
C TYR A 130 -6.99 -8.89 26.16
N GLY A 131 -8.00 -9.55 25.59
CA GLY A 131 -7.93 -10.98 25.30
C GLY A 131 -6.99 -11.31 24.14
N ASN A 132 -6.43 -12.53 24.14
CA ASN A 132 -5.47 -13.02 23.14
C ASN A 132 -5.96 -12.83 21.69
N GLY A 133 -7.24 -13.10 21.42
CA GLY A 133 -7.84 -12.93 20.08
C GLY A 133 -7.81 -11.50 19.55
N PHE A 134 -7.84 -10.48 20.42
CA PHE A 134 -7.65 -9.09 20.03
C PHE A 134 -6.17 -8.79 19.79
N VAL A 135 -5.28 -9.26 20.66
CA VAL A 135 -3.83 -9.05 20.57
C VAL A 135 -3.24 -9.66 19.30
N CYS A 136 -3.54 -10.93 19.01
CA CYS A 136 -3.14 -11.59 17.76
C CYS A 136 -3.61 -10.84 16.50
N TYR A 137 -4.82 -10.29 16.55
CA TYR A 137 -5.37 -9.51 15.45
C TYR A 137 -4.68 -8.16 15.30
N SER A 138 -4.51 -7.43 16.39
CA SER A 138 -3.88 -6.11 16.42
C SER A 138 -2.42 -6.18 15.95
N PHE A 139 -1.68 -7.22 16.36
CA PHE A 139 -0.31 -7.48 15.90
C PHE A 139 -0.22 -7.64 14.37
N ARG A 140 -1.09 -8.47 13.78
CA ARG A 140 -1.15 -8.67 12.32
C ARG A 140 -1.41 -7.35 11.62
N VAL A 141 -2.42 -6.61 12.10
CA VAL A 141 -2.84 -5.37 11.49
C VAL A 141 -1.75 -4.30 11.61
N PHE A 142 -1.06 -4.23 12.74
CA PHE A 142 0.03 -3.28 13.00
C PHE A 142 1.25 -3.55 12.13
N SER A 143 1.72 -4.80 12.05
CA SER A 143 2.80 -5.20 11.15
C SER A 143 2.46 -4.87 9.69
N GLY A 144 1.20 -5.06 9.31
CA GLY A 144 0.70 -4.65 8.00
C GLY A 144 0.66 -3.13 7.79
N ILE A 145 0.40 -2.31 8.82
CA ILE A 145 0.43 -0.85 8.74
C ILE A 145 1.87 -0.35 8.57
N ILE A 146 2.83 -0.92 9.31
CA ILE A 146 4.25 -0.58 9.16
C ILE A 146 4.72 -0.89 7.74
N GLY A 147 4.37 -2.06 7.21
CA GLY A 147 4.69 -2.43 5.83
C GLY A 147 4.14 -1.43 4.81
N ASP A 148 2.88 -0.98 4.98
CA ASP A 148 2.26 0.03 4.11
C ASP A 148 2.97 1.40 4.22
N ILE A 149 3.39 1.81 5.43
CA ILE A 149 4.14 3.06 5.66
C ILE A 149 5.49 3.00 4.95
N ILE A 150 6.25 1.91 5.10
CA ILE A 150 7.55 1.72 4.44
C ILE A 150 7.37 1.81 2.91
N MET A 151 6.33 1.15 2.38
CA MET A 151 6.03 1.16 0.95
C MET A 151 5.71 2.57 0.43
N PHE A 152 4.87 3.31 1.17
CA PHE A 152 4.52 4.70 0.83
C PHE A 152 5.75 5.61 0.84
N SER A 153 6.60 5.49 1.87
CA SER A 153 7.82 6.29 2.02
C SER A 153 8.82 6.02 0.90
N ILE A 154 9.10 4.75 0.59
CA ILE A 154 10.03 4.37 -0.49
C ILE A 154 9.50 4.85 -1.85
N SER A 155 8.20 4.66 -2.12
CA SER A 155 7.59 5.12 -3.38
C SER A 155 7.70 6.64 -3.53
N THR A 156 7.44 7.39 -2.46
CA THR A 156 7.54 8.86 -2.45
C THR A 156 8.96 9.33 -2.69
N LEU A 157 9.94 8.69 -2.07
CA LEU A 157 11.35 8.98 -2.26
C LEU A 157 11.78 8.69 -3.70
N LEU A 158 11.33 7.58 -4.29
CA LEU A 158 11.56 7.28 -5.71
C LEU A 158 10.91 8.32 -6.64
N PHE A 159 9.71 8.81 -6.33
CA PHE A 159 9.10 9.89 -7.11
C PHE A 159 9.95 11.16 -7.09
N PHE A 160 10.49 11.52 -5.93
CA PHE A 160 11.35 12.69 -5.81
C PHE A 160 12.59 12.58 -6.70
N PHE A 161 13.19 11.39 -6.81
CA PHE A 161 14.33 11.16 -7.69
C PHE A 161 13.98 11.12 -9.18
N VAL A 162 12.81 10.59 -9.55
CA VAL A 162 12.41 10.45 -10.97
C VAL A 162 11.82 11.76 -11.51
N SER A 163 10.92 12.39 -10.76
CA SER A 163 10.27 13.64 -11.15
C SER A 163 9.76 14.37 -9.90
N PRO A 164 10.48 15.39 -9.41
CA PRO A 164 10.04 16.22 -8.29
C PRO A 164 8.65 16.81 -8.51
N THR A 165 8.33 17.25 -9.74
CA THR A 165 7.02 17.77 -10.13
C THR A 165 5.91 16.76 -9.87
N PHE A 166 6.11 15.51 -10.32
CA PHE A 166 5.13 14.45 -10.06
C PHE A 166 5.03 14.12 -8.56
N CYS A 167 6.14 14.15 -7.82
CA CYS A 167 6.14 13.92 -6.38
C CYS A 167 5.22 14.91 -5.64
N PHE A 168 5.26 16.19 -6.00
CA PHE A 168 4.35 17.20 -5.42
C PHE A 168 2.89 16.95 -5.77
N ILE A 169 2.59 16.64 -7.04
CA ILE A 169 1.23 16.28 -7.48
C ILE A 169 0.74 15.05 -6.70
N PHE A 170 1.60 14.05 -6.53
CA PHE A 170 1.30 12.83 -5.79
C PHE A 170 0.99 13.14 -4.32
N LEU A 171 1.84 13.88 -3.61
CA LEU A 171 1.63 14.24 -2.21
C LEU A 171 0.34 15.05 -2.01
N LEU A 172 0.08 16.04 -2.86
CA LEU A 172 -1.14 16.85 -2.81
C LEU A 172 -2.39 15.98 -3.03
N SER A 173 -2.31 15.06 -3.99
CA SER A 173 -3.36 14.08 -4.28
C SER A 173 -3.62 13.16 -3.07
N GLN A 174 -2.57 12.64 -2.43
CA GLN A 174 -2.70 11.78 -1.25
C GLN A 174 -3.27 12.51 -0.03
N ILE A 175 -2.86 13.76 0.20
CA ILE A 175 -3.45 14.60 1.25
C ILE A 175 -4.93 14.80 0.98
N SER A 176 -5.29 15.20 -0.25
CA SER A 176 -6.70 15.40 -0.64
C SER A 176 -7.53 14.13 -0.48
N TYR A 177 -6.97 12.98 -0.84
CA TYR A 177 -7.59 11.67 -0.63
C TYR A 177 -7.86 11.38 0.85
N LEU A 178 -6.88 11.60 1.73
CA LEU A 178 -7.05 11.43 3.18
C LEU A 178 -8.15 12.34 3.74
N PHE A 179 -8.19 13.60 3.31
CA PHE A 179 -9.22 14.55 3.71
C PHE A 179 -10.62 14.09 3.28
N ILE A 180 -10.78 13.72 2.00
CA ILE A 180 -12.06 13.28 1.45
C ILE A 180 -12.54 12.01 2.13
N VAL A 181 -11.69 10.98 2.26
CA VAL A 181 -12.08 9.73 2.88
C VAL A 181 -12.45 9.92 4.36
N LYS A 182 -11.65 10.67 5.12
CA LYS A 182 -11.96 10.90 6.55
C LYS A 182 -13.22 11.73 6.77
N TYR A 183 -13.46 12.71 5.90
CA TYR A 183 -14.62 13.60 6.01
C TYR A 183 -15.89 12.96 5.45
N PHE A 184 -15.86 12.40 4.24
CA PHE A 184 -17.04 11.87 3.57
C PHE A 184 -17.36 10.42 3.95
N VAL A 185 -16.37 9.54 4.04
CA VAL A 185 -16.61 8.10 4.24
C VAL A 185 -16.74 7.75 5.72
N TYR A 186 -15.87 8.31 6.56
CA TYR A 186 -15.80 7.91 7.96
C TYR A 186 -16.55 8.84 8.91
N THR A 187 -16.97 10.06 8.51
CA THR A 187 -17.79 10.91 9.39
C THR A 187 -19.16 10.28 9.55
N ASN A 188 -19.65 10.20 10.79
CA ASN A 188 -21.01 9.72 11.08
C ASN A 188 -21.96 10.39 10.08
N ASN A 189 -22.58 9.57 9.21
CA ASN A 189 -23.51 9.83 8.09
C ASN A 189 -24.30 11.16 8.12
N LYS A 190 -23.64 12.31 8.28
CA LYS A 190 -24.34 13.60 8.37
C LYS A 190 -25.02 13.93 7.05
N PHE A 191 -24.59 13.30 5.96
CA PHE A 191 -25.18 13.46 4.64
C PHE A 191 -26.04 12.28 4.18
N ARG A 192 -26.13 11.16 4.93
CA ARG A 192 -26.76 9.89 4.49
C ARG A 192 -26.38 9.46 3.06
N PHE A 193 -25.26 9.95 2.54
CA PHE A 193 -24.90 9.79 1.12
C PHE A 193 -24.56 8.34 0.79
N LEU A 194 -23.79 7.70 1.68
CA LEU A 194 -23.49 6.27 1.60
C LEU A 194 -24.74 5.41 1.75
N ASP A 195 -25.64 5.79 2.67
CA ASP A 195 -26.90 5.08 2.91
C ASP A 195 -27.85 5.19 1.70
N ARG A 196 -27.90 6.35 1.03
CA ARG A 196 -28.68 6.56 -0.21
C ARG A 196 -28.15 5.76 -1.39
N MET A 197 -26.83 5.53 -1.44
CA MET A 197 -26.20 4.74 -2.50
C MET A 197 -26.04 3.25 -2.13
N HIS A 198 -26.52 2.82 -0.96
CA HIS A 198 -26.35 1.46 -0.42
C HIS A 198 -24.89 0.96 -0.44
N LEU A 199 -23.92 1.86 -0.26
CA LEU A 199 -22.50 1.51 -0.31
C LEU A 199 -21.94 1.28 1.08
N GLU A 200 -21.25 0.15 1.24
CA GLU A 200 -20.43 -0.06 2.43
C GLU A 200 -19.22 0.88 2.44
N LYS A 201 -18.76 1.27 3.64
CA LYS A 201 -17.60 2.18 3.81
C LYS A 201 -16.34 1.69 3.08
N GLY A 202 -16.14 0.37 3.02
CA GLY A 202 -15.02 -0.23 2.28
C GLY A 202 -15.15 -0.04 0.77
N GLN A 203 -16.35 -0.23 0.22
CA GLN A 203 -16.64 -0.02 -1.20
C GLN A 203 -16.52 1.45 -1.59
N ALA A 204 -17.03 2.37 -0.75
CA ALA A 204 -16.86 3.80 -0.97
C ALA A 204 -15.39 4.22 -0.96
N ASN A 205 -14.59 3.67 -0.05
CA ASN A 205 -13.14 3.91 -0.04
C ASN A 205 -12.46 3.36 -1.30
N ASN A 206 -12.90 2.21 -1.83
CA ASN A 206 -12.41 1.67 -3.09
C ASN A 206 -12.69 2.62 -4.26
N ILE A 207 -13.93 3.11 -4.39
CA ILE A 207 -14.35 4.00 -5.48
C ILE A 207 -13.54 5.29 -5.45
N ILE A 208 -13.47 5.95 -4.29
CA ILE A 208 -12.71 7.20 -4.13
C ILE A 208 -11.23 6.98 -4.46
N SER A 209 -10.63 5.89 -3.96
CA SER A 209 -9.23 5.55 -4.26
C SER A 209 -8.97 5.33 -5.76
N SER A 210 -9.90 4.68 -6.47
CA SER A 210 -9.82 4.51 -7.93
C SER A 210 -9.95 5.84 -8.67
N SER A 211 -10.85 6.72 -8.25
CA SER A 211 -10.97 8.07 -8.82
C SER A 211 -9.70 8.90 -8.62
N PHE A 212 -9.08 8.80 -7.45
CA PHE A 212 -7.79 9.44 -7.17
C PHE A 212 -6.66 8.88 -8.02
N PHE A 213 -6.67 7.57 -8.31
CA PHE A 213 -5.69 6.98 -9.22
C PHE A 213 -5.83 7.52 -10.65
N ILE A 214 -7.05 7.76 -11.14
CA ILE A 214 -7.27 8.40 -12.45
C ILE A 214 -6.68 9.82 -12.48
N PHE A 215 -6.87 10.58 -11.40
CA PHE A 215 -6.25 11.90 -11.28
C PHE A 215 -4.71 11.81 -11.29
N LEU A 216 -4.13 10.85 -10.57
CA LEU A 216 -2.69 10.60 -10.57
C LEU A 216 -2.18 10.23 -11.97
N PHE A 217 -2.94 9.42 -12.72
CA PHE A 217 -2.62 9.10 -14.11
C PHE A 217 -2.53 10.35 -14.98
N GLY A 218 -3.50 11.27 -14.86
CA GLY A 218 -3.43 12.58 -15.53
C GLY A 218 -2.19 13.38 -15.13
N GLY A 219 -1.80 13.35 -13.84
CA GLY A 219 -0.57 13.96 -13.34
C GLY A 219 0.71 13.35 -13.93
N ILE A 220 0.72 12.04 -14.19
CA ILE A 220 1.83 11.36 -14.88
C ILE A 220 1.90 11.81 -16.33
N VAL A 221 0.78 11.85 -17.05
CA VAL A 221 0.73 12.32 -18.45
C VAL A 221 1.20 13.76 -18.56
N PHE A 222 0.77 14.62 -17.63
CA PHE A 222 1.27 16.00 -17.54
C PHE A 222 2.78 16.04 -17.33
N SER A 223 3.30 15.26 -16.37
CA SER A 223 4.74 15.23 -16.07
C SER A 223 5.54 14.65 -17.24
N PHE A 224 5.00 13.65 -17.95
CA PHE A 224 5.60 13.07 -19.15
C PHE A 224 5.79 14.11 -20.24
N HIS A 225 4.76 14.93 -20.51
CA HIS A 225 4.86 16.02 -21.49
C HIS A 225 5.73 17.19 -21.01
N ALA A 226 5.67 17.54 -19.73
CA ALA A 226 6.39 18.70 -19.20
C ALA A 226 7.89 18.47 -18.97
N THR A 227 8.30 17.23 -18.70
CA THR A 227 9.70 16.89 -18.36
C THR A 227 10.36 15.91 -19.33
N GLU A 228 9.73 15.63 -20.47
CA GLU A 228 10.22 14.71 -21.52
C GLU A 228 10.69 13.36 -20.94
N LEU A 229 9.96 12.84 -19.96
CA LEU A 229 10.32 11.59 -19.31
C LEU A 229 10.30 10.44 -20.30
N SER A 230 11.30 9.56 -20.24
CA SER A 230 11.23 8.31 -21.00
C SER A 230 9.98 7.51 -20.63
N VAL A 231 9.43 6.78 -21.60
CA VAL A 231 8.25 5.91 -21.39
C VAL A 231 8.49 4.92 -20.24
N GLY A 232 9.73 4.42 -20.10
CA GLY A 232 10.11 3.53 -19.00
C GLY A 232 9.94 4.17 -17.62
N TRP A 233 10.29 5.44 -17.47
CA TRP A 233 10.13 6.18 -16.22
C TRP A 233 8.66 6.51 -15.94
N ALA A 234 7.89 6.89 -16.96
CA ALA A 234 6.44 7.15 -16.81
C ALA A 234 5.69 5.90 -16.34
N ILE A 235 6.04 4.73 -16.88
CA ILE A 235 5.46 3.46 -16.44
C ILE A 235 5.86 3.15 -14.99
N LEU A 236 7.13 3.38 -14.62
CA LEU A 236 7.56 3.21 -13.23
C LEU A 236 6.77 4.11 -12.26
N LEU A 237 6.55 5.38 -12.63
CA LEU A 237 5.72 6.31 -11.85
C LEU A 237 4.28 5.82 -11.70
N LEU A 238 3.71 5.24 -12.76
CA LEU A 238 2.37 4.67 -12.74
C LEU A 238 2.25 3.50 -11.77
N LEU A 239 3.23 2.60 -11.79
CA LEU A 239 3.25 1.45 -10.89
C LEU A 239 3.40 1.89 -9.45
N LEU A 240 4.45 2.68 -9.18
CA LEU A 240 4.73 3.22 -7.84
C LEU A 240 3.53 4.00 -7.29
N SER A 241 2.84 4.80 -8.12
CA SER A 241 1.67 5.57 -7.67
C SER A 241 0.48 4.68 -7.33
N ARG A 242 0.28 3.58 -8.09
CA ARG A 242 -0.68 2.53 -7.74
C ARG A 242 -0.31 1.85 -6.42
N ILE A 243 0.97 1.53 -6.21
CA ILE A 243 1.46 0.89 -4.99
C ILE A 243 1.17 1.78 -3.78
N ALA A 244 1.62 3.03 -3.85
CA ALA A 244 1.50 3.96 -2.76
C ALA A 244 0.02 4.27 -2.45
N ASN A 245 -0.83 4.44 -3.47
CA ASN A 245 -2.27 4.62 -3.29
C ASN A 245 -2.94 3.40 -2.62
N ASN A 246 -2.60 2.19 -3.05
CA ASN A 246 -3.09 0.96 -2.42
C ASN A 246 -2.62 0.82 -0.97
N SER A 247 -1.39 1.25 -0.67
CA SER A 247 -0.82 1.24 0.69
C SER A 247 -1.56 2.23 1.60
N THR A 248 -1.81 3.46 1.15
CA THR A 248 -2.60 4.45 1.90
C THR A 248 -4.01 3.93 2.19
N LYS A 249 -4.67 3.36 1.19
CA LYS A 249 -5.99 2.76 1.31
C LYS A 249 -6.00 1.56 2.28
N GLY A 250 -5.00 0.67 2.16
CA GLY A 250 -4.81 -0.49 3.02
C GLY A 250 -4.68 -0.08 4.49
N MET A 251 -3.84 0.91 4.76
CA MET A 251 -3.65 1.48 6.08
C MET A 251 -4.96 2.02 6.67
N LEU A 252 -5.73 2.80 5.91
CA LEU A 252 -7.02 3.33 6.39
C LEU A 252 -8.01 2.22 6.76
N ASN A 253 -8.14 1.20 5.91
CA ASN A 253 -9.05 0.08 6.16
C ASN A 253 -8.62 -0.71 7.41
N LYS A 254 -7.32 -0.96 7.57
CA LYS A 254 -6.71 -1.63 8.73
C LYS A 254 -7.02 -0.88 10.03
N ILE A 255 -6.81 0.44 10.06
CA ILE A 255 -7.11 1.29 11.24
C ILE A 255 -8.61 1.25 11.59
N GLN A 256 -9.49 1.29 10.60
CA GLN A 256 -10.94 1.23 10.85
C GLN A 256 -11.38 -0.15 11.37
N ALA A 257 -10.72 -1.21 10.93
CA ALA A 257 -11.02 -2.55 11.39
C ALA A 257 -10.65 -2.74 12.87
N ILE A 258 -9.52 -2.18 13.30
CA ILE A 258 -9.15 -2.07 14.73
C ILE A 258 -10.21 -1.28 15.50
N LYS A 259 -10.57 -0.08 15.04
CA LYS A 259 -11.58 0.77 15.69
C LYS A 259 -12.91 0.04 15.90
N LYS A 260 -13.33 -0.77 14.93
CA LYS A 260 -14.56 -1.55 15.01
C LYS A 260 -14.46 -2.65 16.07
N LYS A 261 -13.30 -3.31 16.20
CA LYS A 261 -13.08 -4.32 17.25
C LYS A 261 -12.95 -3.71 18.64
N LEU A 262 -12.26 -2.57 18.76
CA LEU A 262 -12.07 -1.89 20.05
C LEU A 262 -13.38 -1.37 20.65
N LYS A 263 -14.39 -1.04 19.83
CA LYS A 263 -15.75 -0.70 20.30
C LYS A 263 -16.61 -1.89 20.74
N ARG A 264 -16.18 -3.12 20.45
CA ARG A 264 -16.92 -4.35 20.79
C ARG A 264 -16.41 -5.01 22.08
N ILE A 265 -15.27 -4.53 22.57
CA ILE A 265 -14.70 -4.82 23.89
C ILE A 265 -15.20 -3.71 24.81
#